data_AF-A0A329WH69-F1
#
_entry.id   AF-A0A329WH69-F1
#
_cell.length_a   1.000
_cell.length_b   1.000
_cell.length_c   1.000
_cell.angle_alpha   90.00
_cell.angle_beta   90.00
_cell.angle_gamma   90.00
#
_symmetry.space_group_name_H-M   'P 1'
#
loop_
_entity.id
_entity.type
_entity.pdbx_description
1 polymer ?
#
loop_
_entity_poly.entity_id
_entity_poly.type
_entity_poly.pdbx_seq_one_letter_code
_entity_poly.pdbx_strand_id
1 'polypeptide(L)'
;MKGIDAALTHGYFINKSATKRLFDFLRPVWIVANEWKLLRENNVIKLKAVVPSVINLTEHSCNSSIGNEGHSTVNELDIQKIKRKFLTALRLIFWRVFIRSWVKKVSP
;
A
#
# COMPACT_ATOMS: atom_id res chain seq x y z
N MET A 1 -9.27 4.51 -13.93
CA MET A 1 -9.19 5.04 -12.55
C MET A 1 -7.76 4.88 -12.05
N LYS A 2 -6.88 5.86 -12.30
CA LYS A 2 -5.44 5.84 -11.93
C LYS A 2 -5.15 7.07 -11.08
N GLY A 3 -4.59 6.90 -9.86
CA GLY A 3 -3.94 8.03 -9.18
C GLY A 3 -3.99 8.13 -7.65
N ILE A 4 -4.62 7.21 -6.91
CA ILE A 4 -4.51 7.21 -5.42
C ILE A 4 -4.19 5.81 -4.90
N ASP A 5 -4.65 4.81 -5.63
CA ASP A 5 -4.54 3.40 -5.31
C ASP A 5 -3.69 2.62 -6.30
N ALA A 6 -2.80 3.30 -7.04
CA ALA A 6 -1.92 2.65 -8.00
C ALA A 6 -1.03 1.65 -7.25
N ALA A 7 -1.23 0.38 -7.60
CA ALA A 7 -0.52 -0.73 -7.04
C ALA A 7 0.84 -0.82 -7.76
N LEU A 8 1.75 0.10 -7.41
CA LEU A 8 3.14 0.06 -7.83
C LEU A 8 4.06 0.05 -6.60
N THR A 9 5.14 -0.71 -6.73
CA THR A 9 6.24 -0.71 -5.76
C THR A 9 7.02 0.59 -5.91
N HIS A 10 7.05 1.39 -4.85
CA HIS A 10 7.85 2.62 -4.77
C HIS A 10 9.10 2.42 -3.90
N GLY A 11 10.11 3.27 -4.11
CA GLY A 11 11.20 3.42 -3.16
C GLY A 11 10.75 4.20 -1.93
N TYR A 12 11.13 3.72 -0.74
CA TYR A 12 10.78 4.35 0.53
C TYR A 12 12.02 4.65 1.38
N PHE A 13 11.98 5.76 2.13
CA PHE A 13 12.93 5.99 3.21
C PHE A 13 12.33 5.56 4.55
N ILE A 14 13.13 4.81 5.32
CA ILE A 14 12.76 4.33 6.65
C ILE A 14 13.96 4.44 7.60
N ASN A 15 13.70 4.76 8.86
CA ASN A 15 14.74 4.80 9.89
C ASN A 15 14.89 3.42 10.56
N LYS A 16 16.01 3.20 11.26
CA LYS A 16 16.31 1.91 11.91
C LYS A 16 15.21 1.42 12.87
N SER A 17 14.59 2.31 13.64
CA SER A 17 13.53 1.96 14.58
C SER A 17 12.27 1.47 13.87
N ALA A 18 11.85 2.18 12.83
CA ALA A 18 10.71 1.80 12.00
C ALA A 18 10.99 0.50 11.23
N THR A 19 12.23 0.26 10.76
CA THR A 19 12.62 -1.01 10.13
C THR A 19 12.39 -2.20 11.06
N LYS A 20 12.78 -2.09 12.33
CA LYS A 20 12.55 -3.17 13.31
C LYS A 20 11.06 -3.46 13.49
N ARG A 21 10.24 -2.42 13.70
CA ARG A 21 8.78 -2.56 13.82
C ARG A 21 8.14 -3.16 12.58
N LEU A 22 8.57 -2.72 11.41
CA LEU A 22 8.08 -3.24 10.13
C LEU A 22 8.46 -4.72 9.97
N PHE A 23 9.69 -5.08 10.31
CA PHE A 23 10.18 -6.45 10.22
C PHE A 23 9.42 -7.40 11.15
N ASP A 24 9.17 -6.99 12.40
CA ASP A 24 8.39 -7.76 13.36
C ASP A 24 6.94 -7.91 12.87
N PHE A 25 6.36 -6.86 12.28
CA PHE A 25 5.00 -6.89 11.72
C PHE A 25 4.88 -7.78 10.48
N LEU A 26 5.91 -7.83 9.64
CA LEU A 26 5.89 -8.60 8.40
C LEU A 26 6.16 -10.10 8.63
N ARG A 27 6.50 -10.54 9.84
CA ARG A 27 6.83 -11.94 10.12
C ARG A 27 5.64 -12.71 10.74
N PRO A 28 5.31 -13.92 10.24
CA PRO A 28 5.82 -14.56 9.02
C PRO A 28 5.32 -13.83 7.76
N VAL A 29 6.06 -13.84 6.65
CA VAL A 29 5.74 -13.02 5.44
C VAL A 29 4.30 -13.26 4.96
N TRP A 30 3.46 -12.22 5.04
CA TRP A 30 2.02 -12.31 4.77
C TRP A 30 1.46 -11.17 3.89
N ILE A 31 2.29 -10.19 3.55
CA ILE A 31 1.91 -9.00 2.76
C ILE A 31 2.69 -8.98 1.44
N VAL A 32 2.01 -8.69 0.34
CA VAL A 32 2.61 -8.43 -0.97
C VAL A 32 3.23 -7.03 -0.98
N ALA A 33 4.39 -6.85 -1.61
CA ALA A 33 5.15 -5.58 -1.64
C ALA A 33 4.32 -4.35 -2.07
N ASN A 34 3.24 -4.58 -2.81
CA ASN A 34 2.36 -3.57 -3.38
C ASN A 34 1.30 -3.03 -2.39
N GLU A 35 1.12 -3.70 -1.25
CA GLU A 35 0.08 -3.40 -0.26
C GLU A 35 0.54 -2.41 0.81
N TRP A 36 1.22 -1.34 0.39
CA TRP A 36 1.74 -0.31 1.31
C TRP A 36 0.64 0.39 2.12
N LYS A 37 -0.61 0.36 1.62
CA LYS A 37 -1.77 0.90 2.34
C LYS A 37 -2.04 0.16 3.64
N LEU A 38 -1.81 -1.15 3.69
CA LEU A 38 -1.99 -1.93 4.92
C LEU A 38 -1.06 -1.44 6.04
N LEU A 39 0.17 -1.04 5.69
CA LEU A 39 1.14 -0.48 6.64
C LEU A 39 0.66 0.86 7.20
N ARG A 40 0.04 1.70 6.36
CA ARG A 40 -0.55 2.98 6.76
C ARG A 40 -1.81 2.78 7.60
N GLU A 41 -2.70 1.88 7.17
CA GLU A 41 -3.98 1.57 7.82
C GLU A 41 -3.75 1.04 9.24
N ASN A 42 -2.84 0.08 9.40
CA ASN A 42 -2.48 -0.51 10.70
C ASN A 42 -1.55 0.37 11.53
N ASN A 43 -1.13 1.55 11.02
CA ASN A 43 -0.26 2.50 11.70
C ASN A 43 1.06 1.86 12.20
N VAL A 44 1.59 0.91 11.43
CA VAL A 44 2.80 0.15 11.78
C VAL A 44 4.00 1.07 11.72
N ILE A 45 4.10 1.84 10.64
CA ILE A 45 5.17 2.80 10.36
C ILE A 45 4.67 3.98 9.53
N LYS A 46 5.37 5.11 9.62
CA LYS A 46 5.16 6.27 8.74
C LYS A 46 6.06 6.16 7.51
N LEU A 47 5.49 5.68 6.40
CA LEU A 47 6.19 5.59 5.12
C LEU A 47 6.23 6.94 4.40
N LYS A 48 7.42 7.28 3.86
CA LYS A 48 7.62 8.39 2.93
C LYS A 48 8.20 7.83 1.64
N ALA A 49 7.54 8.09 0.52
CA ALA A 49 8.04 7.70 -0.80
C ALA A 49 9.11 8.68 -1.28
N VAL A 50 10.08 8.18 -2.04
CA VAL A 50 11.08 9.01 -2.72
C VAL A 50 10.45 9.64 -3.95
N VAL A 51 10.66 10.95 -4.13
CA VAL A 51 10.23 11.73 -5.32
C VAL A 51 11.46 12.46 -5.87
N PRO A 52 11.78 12.32 -7.18
CA PRO A 52 11.11 11.52 -8.20
C PRO A 52 11.24 10.00 -7.94
N SER A 53 10.37 9.19 -8.56
CA SER A 53 10.37 7.74 -8.34
C SER A 53 11.70 7.14 -8.80
N VAL A 54 12.38 6.44 -7.89
CA VAL A 54 13.63 5.72 -8.18
C VAL A 54 13.38 4.31 -8.74
N ILE A 55 12.14 3.81 -8.62
CA ILE A 55 11.70 2.54 -9.19
C ILE A 55 10.70 2.89 -10.30
N ASN A 56 11.02 2.51 -11.52
CA ASN A 56 10.16 2.69 -12.68
C ASN A 56 9.86 1.33 -13.32
N LEU A 57 8.76 1.27 -14.08
CA LEU A 57 8.46 0.07 -14.85
C LEU A 57 9.51 -0.12 -15.93
N THR A 58 10.04 -1.34 -16.03
CA THR A 58 10.91 -1.76 -17.13
C THR A 58 10.08 -2.07 -18.38
N GLU A 59 10.73 -2.15 -19.55
CA GLU A 59 10.08 -2.51 -20.82
C GLU A 59 9.32 -3.84 -20.75
N HIS A 60 9.82 -4.79 -19.94
CA HIS A 60 9.16 -6.09 -19.69
C HIS A 60 7.80 -6.00 -18.98
N SER A 61 7.45 -4.85 -18.41
CA SER A 61 6.14 -4.67 -17.77
C SER A 61 4.98 -4.75 -18.76
N CYS A 62 5.22 -4.39 -20.03
CA CYS A 62 4.21 -4.43 -21.09
C CYS A 62 3.75 -5.86 -21.43
N ASN A 63 4.61 -6.87 -21.17
CA ASN A 63 4.30 -8.28 -21.40
C ASN A 63 3.90 -9.02 -20.11
N SER A 64 3.64 -8.29 -19.02
CA SER A 64 3.24 -8.91 -17.77
C SER A 64 1.77 -9.33 -17.82
N SER A 65 1.50 -10.59 -17.44
CA SER A 65 0.14 -11.10 -17.22
C SER A 65 -0.46 -10.66 -15.88
N ILE A 66 0.32 -9.94 -15.03
CA ILE A 66 -0.12 -9.44 -13.72
C ILE A 66 -1.29 -8.48 -13.91
N GLY A 67 -2.47 -8.88 -13.43
CA GLY A 67 -3.73 -8.12 -13.58
C GLY A 67 -4.63 -8.54 -14.75
N ASN A 68 -4.23 -9.52 -15.56
CA ASN A 68 -5.08 -10.15 -16.58
C ASN A 68 -5.76 -11.46 -16.09
N GLU A 69 -5.46 -11.85 -14.85
CA GLU A 69 -6.07 -12.97 -14.16
C GLU A 69 -7.47 -12.58 -13.67
N GLY A 70 -8.50 -13.27 -14.19
CA GLY A 70 -9.87 -13.14 -13.71
C GLY A 70 -9.95 -13.40 -12.21
N HIS A 71 -10.83 -12.67 -11.51
CA HIS A 71 -11.03 -12.70 -10.06
C HIS A 71 -10.61 -14.02 -9.41
N SER A 72 -9.39 -14.07 -8.87
CA SER A 72 -8.90 -15.19 -8.10
C SER A 72 -9.79 -15.39 -6.88
N THR A 73 -10.12 -16.65 -6.58
CA THR A 73 -10.94 -17.03 -5.42
C THR A 73 -10.36 -16.43 -4.14
N VAL A 74 -11.21 -15.76 -3.36
CA VAL A 74 -10.81 -15.04 -2.14
C VAL A 74 -10.11 -16.03 -1.21
N ASN A 75 -8.83 -15.78 -0.92
CA ASN A 75 -8.01 -16.69 -0.13
C ASN A 75 -8.23 -16.42 1.38
N GLU A 76 -7.95 -17.40 2.25
CA GLU A 76 -8.16 -17.25 3.70
C GLU A 76 -7.35 -16.08 4.30
N LEU A 77 -6.19 -15.80 3.71
CA LEU A 77 -5.34 -14.65 4.03
C LEU A 77 -6.03 -13.30 3.70
N ASP A 78 -6.86 -13.25 2.67
CA ASP A 78 -7.62 -12.05 2.32
C ASP A 78 -8.77 -11.80 3.30
N ILE A 79 -9.40 -12.87 3.78
CA ILE A 79 -10.44 -12.78 4.83
C ILE A 79 -9.83 -12.25 6.14
N GLN A 80 -8.61 -12.67 6.48
CA GLN A 80 -7.91 -12.14 7.66
C GLN A 80 -7.53 -10.66 7.51
N LYS A 81 -7.13 -10.21 6.32
CA LYS A 81 -6.91 -8.77 6.03
C LYS A 81 -8.17 -7.92 6.22
N ILE A 82 -9.36 -8.49 5.96
CA ILE A 82 -10.64 -7.78 6.00
C ILE A 82 -11.14 -7.52 7.44
N LYS A 83 -10.61 -8.19 8.47
CA LYS A 83 -10.94 -7.92 9.89
C LYS A 83 -10.36 -6.58 10.37
N ARG A 84 -10.82 -5.50 9.76
CA ARG A 84 -10.48 -4.13 10.11
C ARG A 84 -11.09 -3.81 11.47
N LYS A 85 -10.24 -3.42 12.42
CA LYS A 85 -10.68 -2.86 13.70
C LYS A 85 -11.55 -1.63 13.39
N PHE A 86 -12.72 -1.51 14.05
CA PHE A 86 -13.68 -0.42 13.82
C PHE A 86 -13.03 0.97 13.88
N LEU A 87 -12.06 1.16 14.78
CA LEU A 87 -11.28 2.39 14.89
C LEU A 87 -10.52 2.75 13.60
N THR A 88 -9.95 1.74 12.93
CA THR A 88 -9.24 1.91 11.66
C THR A 88 -10.21 2.33 10.55
N ALA A 89 -11.42 1.76 10.53
CA ALA A 89 -12.45 2.13 9.58
C ALA A 89 -12.91 3.58 9.77
N LEU A 90 -13.15 4.00 11.02
CA LEU A 90 -13.54 5.38 11.33
C LEU A 90 -12.44 6.37 10.91
N ARG A 91 -11.18 6.09 11.26
CA ARG A 91 -10.03 6.93 10.87
C ARG A 91 -9.89 7.04 9.35
N LEU A 92 -10.12 5.96 8.61
CA LEU A 92 -10.10 5.95 7.14
C LEU A 92 -11.21 6.80 6.53
N ILE A 93 -12.39 6.84 7.16
CA ILE A 93 -13.50 7.71 6.75
C ILE A 93 -13.09 9.16 6.94
N PHE A 94 -12.60 9.53 8.12
CA PHE A 94 -12.08 10.88 8.38
C PHE A 94 -10.96 11.27 7.41
N TRP A 95 -9.97 10.39 7.20
CA TRP A 95 -8.91 10.63 6.22
C TRP A 95 -9.46 10.90 4.81
N ARG A 96 -10.46 10.11 4.37
CA ARG A 96 -11.09 10.30 3.06
C ARG A 96 -11.85 11.62 2.96
N VAL A 97 -12.57 12.03 3.99
CA VAL A 97 -13.33 13.29 3.97
C VAL A 97 -12.38 14.49 3.95
N PHE A 98 -11.38 14.50 4.83
CA PHE A 98 -10.53 15.68 5.04
C PHE A 98 -9.37 15.78 4.04
N ILE A 99 -8.62 14.70 3.82
CA ILE A 99 -7.37 14.77 3.07
C ILE A 99 -7.57 14.55 1.58
N ARG A 100 -8.53 13.72 1.16
CA ARG A 100 -8.86 13.60 -0.27
C ARG A 100 -9.32 14.94 -0.86
N SER A 101 -10.02 15.75 -0.06
CA SER A 101 -10.47 17.08 -0.45
C SER A 101 -9.28 18.07 -0.61
N TRP A 102 -8.21 17.87 0.16
CA TRP A 102 -7.06 18.78 0.21
C TRP A 102 -5.87 18.36 -0.67
N VAL A 103 -5.76 17.10 -1.04
CA VAL A 103 -4.69 16.62 -1.91
C VAL A 103 -5.04 16.97 -3.36
N LYS A 104 -4.47 18.06 -3.88
CA LYS A 104 -4.39 18.29 -5.32
C LYS A 104 -3.64 17.12 -5.95
N LYS A 105 -4.23 16.51 -6.98
CA LYS A 105 -3.61 15.47 -7.79
C LYS A 105 -2.31 16.03 -8.37
N VAL A 106 -1.17 15.63 -7.81
CA VAL A 106 0.14 15.85 -8.44
C VAL A 106 0.22 14.81 -9.55
N SER A 107 -0.13 15.23 -10.77
CA SER A 107 0.20 14.46 -11.96
C SER A 107 1.69 14.68 -12.23
N PRO A 108 2.50 13.62 -12.42
CA PRO A 108 3.70 13.77 -13.23
C PRO A 108 3.30 14.16 -14.66
#